data_AF-A0A7J4CZW3-F1
#
_entry.id   AF-A0A7J4CZW3-F1
#
_cell.length_a   1.000
_cell.length_b   1.000
_cell.length_c   1.000
_cell.angle_alpha   90.00
_cell.angle_beta   90.00
_cell.angle_gamma   90.00
#
_symmetry.space_group_name_H-M   'P 1'
#
loop_
_entity.id
_entity.type
_entity.pdbx_description
1 polymer ?
#
loop_
_entity_poly.entity_id
_entity_poly.type
_entity_poly.pdbx_seq_one_letter_code
_entity_poly.pdbx_strand_id
1 'polypeptide(L)'
;SCDGPAVYRSTNGGLDWTEHTITTEIGMHPALQHAHEVATAVDDEGNLYAAWISDGLMPWYAYSRDQGDTWSEPMMIAAPGVTETGFPTIFAGSEGRVVIGYIGEVNDVATNASNSGWSGYMAIMTDAFAENPLITSVAVNHPDDPLDVTSDCGGVRCGGFGDFIDVEIDDEGRPWIALAHNAAGFEEAIIGTLTEGPALYGDLDYLESLPVGGPSTLKMG
;
A
#
# COMPACT_ATOMS: atom_id res chain seq x y z
N SER A 1 -1.04 -14.96 13.02
CA SER A 1 -1.90 -15.90 13.75
C SER A 1 -1.89 -17.26 13.06
N CYS A 2 -2.38 -18.31 13.71
CA CYS A 2 -2.69 -19.58 13.03
C CYS A 2 -4.01 -19.48 12.21
N ASP A 3 -4.86 -18.51 12.50
CA ASP A 3 -6.23 -18.43 11.95
C ASP A 3 -6.40 -17.34 10.87
N GLY A 4 -5.41 -16.47 10.66
CA GLY A 4 -5.47 -15.38 9.68
C GLY A 4 -4.50 -14.21 9.95
N PRO A 5 -4.64 -13.08 9.23
CA PRO A 5 -3.93 -11.85 9.55
C PRO A 5 -4.35 -11.34 10.95
N ALA A 6 -3.38 -10.87 11.73
CA ALA A 6 -3.62 -10.40 13.09
C ALA A 6 -2.66 -9.28 13.46
N VAL A 7 -3.10 -8.40 14.35
CA VAL A 7 -2.27 -7.37 14.98
C VAL A 7 -2.02 -7.73 16.44
N TYR A 8 -0.94 -7.22 17.01
CA TYR A 8 -0.65 -7.35 18.42
C TYR A 8 -0.70 -5.98 19.08
N ARG A 9 -1.35 -5.88 20.24
CA ARG A 9 -1.50 -4.64 21.00
C ARG A 9 -0.79 -4.73 22.34
N SER A 10 -0.07 -3.68 22.71
CA SER A 10 0.47 -3.49 24.06
C SER A 10 -0.13 -2.24 24.71
N THR A 11 -0.47 -2.34 26.00
CA THR A 11 -0.98 -1.22 26.81
C THR A 11 -0.01 -0.78 27.91
N ASN A 12 1.19 -1.35 27.93
CA ASN A 12 2.17 -1.17 28.99
C ASN A 12 3.59 -0.92 28.44
N GLY A 13 3.68 -0.23 27.30
CA GLY A 13 4.97 0.14 26.71
C GLY A 13 5.73 -1.03 26.08
N GLY A 14 5.01 -2.04 25.58
CA GLY A 14 5.60 -3.18 24.88
C GLY A 14 6.06 -4.32 25.78
N LEU A 15 5.74 -4.30 27.08
CA LEU A 15 6.11 -5.38 28.01
C LEU A 15 5.28 -6.64 27.78
N ASP A 16 3.96 -6.47 27.63
CA ASP A 16 3.02 -7.55 27.31
C ASP A 16 2.23 -7.22 26.05
N TRP A 17 1.82 -8.27 25.33
CA TRP A 17 1.11 -8.18 24.05
C TRP A 17 -0.09 -9.13 24.04
N THR A 18 -1.20 -8.65 23.48
CA THR A 18 -2.38 -9.47 23.17
C THR A 18 -2.59 -9.54 21.67
N GLU A 19 -2.88 -10.74 21.15
CA GLU A 19 -3.23 -10.96 19.75
C GLU A 19 -4.67 -10.54 19.48
N HIS A 20 -4.88 -9.88 18.33
CA HIS A 20 -6.18 -9.46 17.81
C HIS A 20 -6.29 -9.87 16.34
N THR A 21 -7.06 -10.92 16.07
CA THR A 21 -7.28 -11.44 14.71
C THR A 21 -8.15 -10.48 13.91
N ILE A 22 -7.67 -10.06 12.74
CA ILE A 22 -8.40 -9.15 11.83
C ILE A 22 -9.56 -9.90 11.16
N THR A 23 -9.25 -11.07 10.59
CA THR A 23 -10.24 -11.93 9.93
C THR A 23 -9.74 -13.37 9.91
N THR A 24 -10.66 -14.31 9.82
CA THR A 24 -10.39 -15.73 9.54
C THR A 24 -10.87 -16.16 8.16
N GLU A 25 -11.46 -15.24 7.39
CA GLU A 25 -12.07 -15.55 6.09
C GLU A 25 -11.11 -15.31 4.93
N ILE A 26 -10.31 -14.24 5.02
CA ILE A 26 -9.33 -13.86 4.00
C ILE A 26 -7.92 -14.07 4.57
N GLY A 27 -7.39 -15.27 4.33
CA GLY A 27 -6.05 -15.68 4.76
C GLY A 27 -4.92 -14.98 4.02
N MET A 28 -3.70 -15.11 4.55
CA MET A 28 -2.45 -14.68 3.94
C MET A 28 -1.74 -15.88 3.31
N HIS A 29 -1.21 -15.71 2.09
CA HIS A 29 -0.76 -16.84 1.27
C HIS A 29 0.44 -17.56 1.91
N PRO A 30 0.28 -18.76 2.50
CA PRO A 30 1.28 -19.37 3.39
C PRO A 30 2.59 -19.77 2.71
N ALA A 31 2.62 -19.79 1.38
CA ALA A 31 3.81 -20.11 0.59
C ALA A 31 4.53 -18.90 -0.01
N LEU A 32 4.02 -17.66 0.18
CA LEU A 32 4.81 -16.48 -0.18
C LEU A 32 5.87 -16.25 0.88
N GLN A 33 7.02 -15.74 0.46
CA GLN A 33 8.06 -15.34 1.40
C GLN A 33 7.63 -14.19 2.32
N HIS A 34 6.48 -13.55 2.05
CA HIS A 34 5.96 -12.35 2.74
C HIS A 34 4.59 -12.58 3.35
N ALA A 35 4.20 -13.86 3.51
CA ALA A 35 2.95 -14.27 4.15
C ALA A 35 2.82 -13.81 5.63
N HIS A 36 3.79 -13.04 6.13
CA HIS A 36 3.85 -12.46 7.46
C HIS A 36 3.68 -10.93 7.48
N GLU A 37 3.54 -10.29 6.32
CA GLU A 37 3.47 -8.82 6.22
C GLU A 37 2.03 -8.32 6.35
N VAL A 38 1.70 -7.86 7.55
CA VAL A 38 0.53 -7.03 7.84
C VAL A 38 1.04 -5.63 8.14
N ALA A 39 0.66 -4.65 7.32
CA ALA A 39 0.95 -3.25 7.54
C ALA A 39 -0.20 -2.62 8.33
N THR A 40 0.12 -1.76 9.29
CA THR A 40 -0.88 -1.12 10.15
C THR A 40 -0.63 0.37 10.29
N ALA A 41 -1.70 1.18 10.33
CA ALA A 41 -1.64 2.60 10.63
C ALA A 41 -2.72 2.99 11.65
N VAL A 42 -2.58 4.19 12.23
CA VAL A 42 -3.53 4.78 13.19
C VAL A 42 -3.80 6.21 12.76
N ASP A 43 -5.07 6.60 12.65
CA ASP A 43 -5.42 8.01 12.39
C ASP A 43 -5.33 8.88 13.66
N ASP A 44 -5.52 10.19 13.50
CA ASP A 44 -5.50 11.16 14.60
C ASP A 44 -6.60 10.96 15.67
N GLU A 45 -7.67 10.22 15.36
CA GLU A 45 -8.75 9.85 16.28
C GLU A 45 -8.56 8.47 16.93
N GLY A 46 -7.49 7.74 16.58
CA GLY A 46 -7.15 6.45 17.17
C GLY A 46 -7.83 5.23 16.55
N ASN A 47 -8.45 5.36 15.37
CA ASN A 47 -8.91 4.22 14.59
C ASN A 47 -7.72 3.49 13.97
N LEU A 48 -7.77 2.16 13.97
CA LEU A 48 -6.73 1.32 13.40
C LEU A 48 -7.07 0.91 11.98
N TYR A 49 -6.04 0.77 11.18
CA TYR A 49 -6.11 0.32 9.80
C TYR A 49 -5.11 -0.79 9.58
N ALA A 50 -5.48 -1.80 8.82
CA ALA A 50 -4.61 -2.91 8.47
C ALA A 50 -4.70 -3.21 6.97
N ALA A 51 -3.56 -3.52 6.36
CA ALA A 51 -3.47 -4.00 4.99
C ALA A 51 -2.56 -5.25 4.92
N TRP A 52 -2.93 -6.20 4.06
CA TRP A 52 -2.18 -7.45 3.86
C TRP A 52 -2.37 -7.98 2.43
N ILE A 53 -1.50 -8.90 2.00
CA ILE A 53 -1.71 -9.66 0.75
C ILE A 53 -2.37 -10.99 1.09
N SER A 54 -3.47 -11.30 0.40
CA SER A 54 -4.20 -12.53 0.64
C SER A 54 -3.66 -13.73 -0.15
N ASP A 55 -4.24 -14.90 0.10
CA ASP A 55 -4.07 -16.13 -0.71
C ASP A 55 -4.31 -15.91 -2.21
N GLY A 56 -5.08 -14.89 -2.59
CA GLY A 56 -5.33 -14.54 -3.99
C GLY A 56 -4.25 -13.66 -4.63
N LEU A 57 -3.15 -13.37 -3.94
CA LEU A 57 -2.12 -12.40 -4.34
C LEU A 57 -2.65 -10.98 -4.56
N MET A 58 -3.75 -10.64 -3.88
CA MET A 58 -4.37 -9.33 -3.94
C MET A 58 -4.21 -8.60 -2.60
N PRO A 59 -4.16 -7.25 -2.59
CA PRO A 59 -4.09 -6.48 -1.38
C PRO A 59 -5.50 -6.32 -0.80
N TRP A 60 -5.61 -6.57 0.49
CA TRP A 60 -6.82 -6.46 1.29
C TRP A 60 -6.61 -5.49 2.43
N TYR A 61 -7.70 -4.90 2.88
CA TYR A 61 -7.73 -3.87 3.90
C TYR A 61 -8.90 -4.07 4.86
N ALA A 62 -8.71 -3.72 6.13
CA ALA A 62 -9.77 -3.61 7.13
C ALA A 62 -9.45 -2.51 8.14
N TYR A 63 -10.46 -2.00 8.84
CA TYR A 63 -10.30 -1.01 9.89
C TYR A 63 -10.96 -1.44 11.21
N SER A 64 -10.52 -0.85 12.31
CA SER A 64 -11.11 -1.01 13.64
C SER A 64 -11.31 0.36 14.29
N ARG A 65 -12.47 0.54 14.93
CA ARG A 65 -12.82 1.77 15.67
C ARG A 65 -12.85 1.57 17.19
N ASP A 66 -12.38 0.41 17.65
CA ASP A 66 -12.38 -0.02 19.05
C ASP A 66 -11.03 -0.62 19.45
N GLN A 67 -9.94 -0.02 18.93
CA GLN A 67 -8.57 -0.34 19.30
C GLN A 67 -8.17 -1.79 19.00
N GLY A 68 -8.75 -2.37 17.95
CA GLY A 68 -8.43 -3.70 17.43
C GLY A 68 -9.30 -4.82 18.00
N ASP A 69 -10.24 -4.51 18.90
CA ASP A 69 -11.12 -5.53 19.51
C ASP A 69 -12.10 -6.12 18.47
N THR A 70 -12.58 -5.30 17.52
CA THR A 70 -13.35 -5.73 16.34
C THR A 70 -12.86 -5.06 15.06
N TRP A 71 -13.06 -5.73 13.94
CA TRP A 71 -12.61 -5.29 12.61
C TRP A 71 -13.79 -5.24 11.63
N SER A 72 -13.70 -4.34 10.65
CA SER A 72 -14.62 -4.27 9.52
C SER A 72 -14.52 -5.52 8.65
N GLU A 73 -15.53 -5.74 7.80
CA GLU A 73 -15.41 -6.71 6.71
C GLU A 73 -14.18 -6.34 5.83
N PRO A 74 -13.34 -7.33 5.45
CA PRO A 74 -12.21 -7.09 4.56
C PRO A 74 -12.64 -6.57 3.19
N MET A 75 -11.88 -5.62 2.63
CA MET A 75 -12.08 -5.05 1.30
C MET A 75 -10.84 -5.22 0.43
N MET A 76 -11.00 -5.68 -0.82
CA MET A 76 -9.91 -5.74 -1.80
C MET A 76 -9.70 -4.34 -2.41
N ILE A 77 -8.46 -3.87 -2.42
CA ILE A 77 -8.13 -2.46 -2.72
C ILE A 77 -7.31 -2.25 -4.00
N ALA A 78 -7.01 -3.31 -4.74
CA ALA A 78 -6.20 -3.17 -5.95
C ALA A 78 -6.90 -2.35 -7.02
N ALA A 79 -6.09 -1.63 -7.79
CA ALA A 79 -6.52 -1.00 -9.03
C ALA A 79 -7.16 -2.04 -9.98
N PRO A 80 -8.22 -1.67 -10.72
CA PRO A 80 -8.83 -2.55 -11.70
C PRO A 80 -7.81 -3.06 -12.73
N GLY A 81 -7.81 -4.38 -12.96
CA GLY A 81 -6.92 -5.04 -13.93
C GLY A 81 -5.59 -5.51 -13.38
N VAL A 82 -5.22 -5.15 -12.15
CA VAL A 82 -4.06 -5.73 -11.46
C VAL A 82 -4.35 -7.22 -11.18
N THR A 83 -3.38 -8.06 -11.50
CA THR A 83 -3.50 -9.52 -11.43
C THR A 83 -2.68 -10.15 -10.30
N GLU A 84 -1.64 -9.45 -9.84
CA GLU A 84 -0.78 -9.89 -8.76
C GLU A 84 -0.23 -8.68 -8.00
N THR A 85 -0.02 -8.82 -6.69
CA THR A 85 0.48 -7.77 -5.80
C THR A 85 1.40 -8.30 -4.70
N GLY A 86 2.14 -7.37 -4.08
CA GLY A 86 3.05 -7.64 -2.96
C GLY A 86 3.22 -6.42 -2.06
N PHE A 87 3.80 -6.66 -0.88
CA PHE A 87 4.40 -5.64 0.02
C PHE A 87 3.52 -4.40 0.29
N PRO A 88 2.36 -4.57 0.94
CA PRO A 88 1.49 -3.46 1.26
C PRO A 88 2.12 -2.62 2.36
N THR A 89 1.96 -1.30 2.25
CA THR A 89 2.36 -0.28 3.22
C THR A 89 1.17 0.64 3.43
N ILE A 90 1.06 1.27 4.60
CA ILE A 90 -0.14 2.05 4.94
C ILE A 90 0.21 3.20 5.86
N PHE A 91 -0.40 4.35 5.59
CA PHE A 91 -0.36 5.52 6.46
C PHE A 91 -1.77 6.10 6.59
N ALA A 92 -2.08 6.61 7.78
CA ALA A 92 -3.37 7.22 8.09
C ALA A 92 -3.16 8.66 8.59
N GLY A 93 -4.01 9.56 8.13
CA GLY A 93 -3.98 10.97 8.50
C GLY A 93 -5.11 11.29 9.46
N SER A 94 -6.03 12.15 9.03
CA SER A 94 -7.24 12.44 9.79
C SER A 94 -8.28 11.34 9.71
N GLU A 95 -9.26 11.33 10.62
CA GLU A 95 -10.30 10.30 10.72
C GLU A 95 -10.80 9.78 9.35
N GLY A 96 -10.62 8.49 9.09
CA GLY A 96 -11.09 7.85 7.85
C GLY A 96 -10.25 8.12 6.60
N ARG A 97 -9.12 8.85 6.70
CA ARG A 97 -8.24 9.20 5.58
C ARG A 97 -6.99 8.34 5.60
N VAL A 98 -6.83 7.55 4.54
CA VAL A 98 -5.81 6.50 4.47
C VAL A 98 -5.17 6.49 3.08
N VAL A 99 -3.86 6.32 3.04
CA VAL A 99 -3.10 5.96 1.84
C VAL A 99 -2.48 4.58 2.05
N ILE A 100 -2.57 3.75 1.01
CA ILE A 100 -2.02 2.40 0.98
C ILE A 100 -1.10 2.30 -0.23
N GLY A 101 0.17 1.98 0.01
CA GLY A 101 1.13 1.63 -1.05
C GLY A 101 1.15 0.13 -1.26
N TYR A 102 1.30 -0.33 -2.50
CA TYR A 102 1.60 -1.73 -2.80
C TYR A 102 2.29 -1.85 -4.16
N ILE A 103 3.00 -2.95 -4.40
CA ILE A 103 3.48 -3.26 -5.75
C ILE A 103 2.49 -4.18 -6.46
N GLY A 104 2.41 -4.10 -7.78
CA GLY A 104 1.59 -5.01 -8.56
C GLY A 104 1.85 -4.99 -10.05
N GLU A 105 1.31 -5.97 -10.76
CA GLU A 105 1.38 -6.06 -12.21
C GLU A 105 0.00 -6.27 -12.85
N VAL A 106 -0.12 -5.85 -14.10
CA VAL A 106 -1.31 -6.09 -14.95
C VAL A 106 -1.04 -7.25 -15.92
N ASN A 107 0.22 -7.39 -16.37
CA ASN A 107 0.67 -8.52 -17.16
C ASN A 107 2.07 -8.94 -16.71
N ASP A 108 2.26 -10.23 -16.49
CA ASP A 108 3.59 -10.83 -16.30
C ASP A 108 4.47 -10.56 -17.54
N VAL A 109 5.75 -10.26 -17.31
CA VAL A 109 6.77 -10.10 -18.36
C VAL A 109 6.86 -11.27 -19.34
N ALA A 110 6.54 -12.49 -18.90
CA ALA A 110 6.51 -13.70 -19.71
C ALA A 110 5.39 -13.69 -20.76
N THR A 111 4.36 -12.86 -20.59
CA THR A 111 3.25 -12.73 -21.57
C THR A 111 3.67 -11.96 -22.82
N ASN A 112 4.76 -11.19 -22.77
CA ASN A 112 5.18 -10.24 -23.83
C ASN A 112 4.10 -9.21 -24.19
N ALA A 113 3.21 -8.88 -23.26
CA ALA A 113 2.30 -7.74 -23.43
C ALA A 113 3.08 -6.42 -23.40
N SER A 114 2.54 -5.38 -24.06
CA SER A 114 3.18 -4.06 -24.13
C SER A 114 3.24 -3.32 -22.79
N ASN A 115 2.37 -3.66 -21.85
CA ASN A 115 2.31 -3.12 -20.49
C ASN A 115 2.56 -4.24 -19.48
N SER A 116 3.76 -4.83 -19.55
CA SER A 116 4.18 -5.93 -18.68
C SER A 116 5.27 -5.49 -17.70
N GLY A 117 5.37 -6.21 -16.59
CA GLY A 117 6.26 -5.88 -15.48
C GLY A 117 5.55 -5.16 -14.34
N TRP A 118 6.31 -4.90 -13.28
CA TRP A 118 5.78 -4.46 -12.00
C TRP A 118 5.71 -2.95 -11.90
N SER A 119 4.66 -2.47 -11.25
CA SER A 119 4.40 -1.07 -10.96
C SER A 119 4.22 -0.86 -9.46
N GLY A 120 4.51 0.35 -9.00
CA GLY A 120 4.11 0.79 -7.65
C GLY A 120 2.73 1.44 -7.73
N TYR A 121 1.89 1.21 -6.73
CA TYR A 121 0.56 1.78 -6.65
C TYR A 121 0.36 2.54 -5.35
N MET A 122 -0.39 3.65 -5.42
CA MET A 122 -0.99 4.30 -4.25
C MET A 122 -2.51 4.20 -4.37
N ALA A 123 -3.17 3.62 -3.36
CA ALA A 123 -4.61 3.61 -3.18
C ALA A 123 -5.01 4.54 -2.03
N ILE A 124 -5.93 5.45 -2.29
CA ILE A 124 -6.29 6.55 -1.37
C ILE A 124 -7.78 6.52 -1.08
N MET A 125 -8.13 6.65 0.21
CA MET A 125 -9.48 6.83 0.71
C MET A 125 -9.54 8.10 1.56
N THR A 126 -10.55 8.95 1.34
CA THR A 126 -10.83 10.13 2.19
C THR A 126 -11.99 9.91 3.16
N ASP A 127 -12.73 8.82 3.00
CA ASP A 127 -13.78 8.35 3.90
C ASP A 127 -13.80 6.81 3.86
N ALA A 128 -12.94 6.21 4.66
CA ALA A 128 -12.83 4.76 4.77
C ALA A 128 -14.02 4.09 5.49
N PHE A 129 -14.87 4.88 6.16
CA PHE A 129 -16.00 4.37 6.95
C PHE A 129 -17.33 4.42 6.18
N ALA A 130 -17.35 5.00 4.99
CA ALA A 130 -18.47 4.91 4.07
C ALA A 130 -18.86 3.45 3.81
N GLU A 131 -20.16 3.20 3.62
CA GLU A 131 -20.67 1.86 3.25
C GLU A 131 -20.04 1.34 1.94
N ASN A 132 -19.72 2.27 1.02
CA ASN A 132 -19.04 1.98 -0.24
C ASN A 132 -17.92 3.03 -0.41
N PRO A 133 -16.74 2.83 0.18
CA PRO A 133 -15.67 3.81 0.12
C PRO A 133 -15.14 3.96 -1.31
N LEU A 134 -14.93 5.19 -1.75
CA LEU A 134 -14.26 5.46 -3.01
C LEU A 134 -12.75 5.26 -2.82
N ILE A 135 -12.20 4.28 -3.51
CA ILE A 135 -10.75 4.03 -3.56
C ILE A 135 -10.21 4.65 -4.85
N THR A 136 -9.39 5.68 -4.73
CA THR A 136 -8.65 6.25 -5.86
C THR A 136 -7.28 5.60 -5.93
N SER A 137 -7.03 4.79 -6.96
CA SER A 137 -5.75 4.10 -7.14
C SER A 137 -5.01 4.57 -8.39
N VAL A 138 -3.69 4.73 -8.27
CA VAL A 138 -2.82 5.20 -9.35
C VAL A 138 -1.50 4.42 -9.36
N ALA A 139 -1.06 4.02 -10.56
CA ALA A 139 0.31 3.53 -10.76
C ALA A 139 1.28 4.72 -10.76
N VAL A 140 2.38 4.64 -10.01
CA VAL A 140 3.31 5.76 -9.82
C VAL A 140 4.42 5.85 -10.86
N ASN A 141 4.45 4.89 -11.78
CA ASN A 141 5.35 4.82 -12.91
C ASN A 141 4.57 4.81 -14.24
N HIS A 142 5.27 5.09 -15.34
CA HIS A 142 4.69 4.99 -16.67
C HIS A 142 4.52 3.51 -17.06
N PRO A 143 3.46 3.10 -17.78
CA PRO A 143 3.26 1.69 -18.18
C PRO A 143 4.39 1.08 -19.02
N ASP A 144 5.15 1.92 -19.74
CA ASP A 144 6.31 1.51 -20.53
C ASP A 144 7.64 1.58 -19.75
N ASP A 145 7.59 1.92 -18.46
CA ASP A 145 8.74 2.06 -17.55
C ASP A 145 8.44 1.30 -16.23
N PRO A 146 8.42 -0.05 -16.26
CA PRO A 146 8.14 -0.86 -15.08
C PRO A 146 9.28 -0.77 -14.06
N LEU A 147 8.94 -0.86 -12.77
CA LEU A 147 9.89 -0.77 -11.66
C LEU A 147 10.70 -2.07 -11.48
N ASP A 148 10.14 -3.20 -11.89
CA ASP A 148 10.82 -4.49 -11.97
C ASP A 148 10.36 -5.27 -13.21
N VAL A 149 11.26 -6.07 -13.78
CA VAL A 149 11.07 -6.82 -15.03
C VAL A 149 11.21 -8.34 -14.83
N THR A 150 11.10 -8.81 -13.60
CA THR A 150 10.98 -10.22 -13.25
C THR A 150 9.50 -10.61 -13.08
N SER A 151 9.22 -11.90 -12.96
CA SER A 151 7.86 -12.45 -13.10
C SER A 151 7.07 -12.64 -11.80
N ASP A 152 7.68 -12.57 -10.62
CA ASP A 152 7.05 -13.03 -9.37
C ASP A 152 7.42 -12.13 -8.18
N CYS A 153 7.38 -10.80 -8.36
CA CYS A 153 7.64 -9.91 -7.23
C CYS A 153 6.51 -9.88 -6.19
N GLY A 154 5.36 -10.52 -6.43
CA GLY A 154 4.34 -10.71 -5.40
C GLY A 154 4.71 -11.85 -4.45
N GLY A 155 5.30 -12.92 -4.98
CA GLY A 155 5.73 -14.08 -4.19
C GLY A 155 7.16 -14.02 -3.65
N VAL A 156 8.03 -13.21 -4.24
CA VAL A 156 9.44 -13.06 -3.81
C VAL A 156 9.83 -11.59 -3.59
N ARG A 157 10.92 -11.32 -2.84
CA ARG A 157 11.35 -9.94 -2.51
C ARG A 157 11.78 -9.10 -3.70
N CYS A 158 12.18 -9.72 -4.80
CA CYS A 158 12.81 -9.00 -5.92
C CYS A 158 13.89 -8.02 -5.46
N GLY A 159 14.64 -8.31 -4.39
CA GLY A 159 15.62 -7.36 -3.84
C GLY A 159 14.97 -6.06 -3.34
N GLY A 160 15.53 -4.90 -3.74
CA GLY A 160 15.14 -3.60 -3.18
C GLY A 160 13.68 -3.22 -3.41
N PHE A 161 13.05 -3.69 -4.48
CA PHE A 161 11.68 -3.31 -4.84
C PHE A 161 10.62 -3.87 -3.88
N GLY A 162 10.78 -5.11 -3.40
CA GLY A 162 9.93 -5.67 -2.34
C GLY A 162 10.45 -5.41 -0.93
N ASP A 163 11.70 -5.01 -0.75
CA ASP A 163 12.26 -4.72 0.59
C ASP A 163 12.12 -3.25 1.02
N PHE A 164 12.09 -2.31 0.08
CA PHE A 164 12.10 -0.87 0.33
C PHE A 164 10.96 -0.18 -0.41
N ILE A 165 9.75 -0.36 0.12
CA ILE A 165 8.55 0.40 -0.22
C ILE A 165 8.00 1.03 1.05
N ASP A 166 7.53 2.27 0.98
CA ASP A 166 6.76 2.90 2.06
C ASP A 166 5.85 4.02 1.56
N VAL A 167 4.80 4.32 2.32
CA VAL A 167 3.94 5.49 2.12
C VAL A 167 3.91 6.35 3.37
N GLU A 168 3.90 7.66 3.17
CA GLU A 168 3.89 8.67 4.23
C GLU A 168 2.97 9.82 3.84
N ILE A 169 2.52 10.62 4.81
CA ILE A 169 1.75 11.84 4.58
C ILE A 169 2.58 13.03 5.08
N ASP A 170 2.76 14.06 4.24
CA ASP A 170 3.50 15.27 4.65
C ASP A 170 2.67 16.22 5.53
N ASP A 171 3.31 17.29 6.01
CA ASP A 171 2.71 18.30 6.90
C ASP A 171 1.50 19.03 6.26
N GLU A 172 1.41 19.03 4.93
CA GLU A 172 0.29 19.57 4.17
C GLU A 172 -0.83 18.54 3.91
N GLY A 173 -0.66 17.30 4.35
CA GLY A 173 -1.61 16.21 4.14
C GLY A 173 -1.48 15.51 2.79
N ARG A 174 -0.40 15.72 2.04
CA ARG A 174 -0.19 15.06 0.76
C ARG A 174 0.45 13.68 0.96
N PRO A 175 -0.09 12.62 0.32
CA PRO A 175 0.54 11.31 0.37
C PRO A 175 1.77 11.23 -0.55
N TRP A 176 2.79 10.54 -0.06
CA TRP A 176 4.02 10.22 -0.76
C TRP A 176 4.24 8.71 -0.73
N ILE A 177 4.84 8.17 -1.80
CA ILE A 177 5.33 6.80 -1.85
C ILE A 177 6.80 6.79 -2.28
N ALA A 178 7.58 5.91 -1.69
CA ALA A 178 8.97 5.66 -2.09
C ALA A 178 9.14 4.19 -2.45
N LEU A 179 9.78 3.89 -3.58
CA LEU A 179 10.09 2.52 -4.02
C LEU A 179 11.48 2.45 -4.67
N ALA A 180 12.13 1.29 -4.61
CA ALA A 180 13.31 1.04 -5.45
C ALA A 180 12.93 0.88 -6.93
N HIS A 181 13.76 1.39 -7.84
CA HIS A 181 13.62 1.20 -9.28
C HIS A 181 14.64 0.15 -9.76
N ASN A 182 14.29 -1.13 -9.59
CA ASN A 182 15.19 -2.24 -9.93
C ASN A 182 15.51 -2.32 -11.42
N ALA A 183 14.53 -2.03 -12.29
CA ALA A 183 14.74 -2.02 -13.74
C ALA A 183 15.80 -0.98 -14.18
N ALA A 184 16.04 0.05 -13.38
CA ALA A 184 17.09 1.05 -13.57
C ALA A 184 18.44 0.69 -12.88
N GLY A 185 18.72 -0.60 -12.67
CA GLY A 185 20.04 -1.05 -12.21
C GLY A 185 20.27 -0.95 -10.70
N PHE A 186 19.21 -0.91 -9.90
CA PHE A 186 19.24 -0.94 -8.42
C PHE A 186 19.90 0.28 -7.73
N GLU A 187 20.24 1.32 -8.47
CA GLU A 187 20.86 2.56 -7.94
C GLU A 187 19.86 3.74 -7.86
N GLU A 188 18.65 3.54 -8.38
CA GLU A 188 17.61 4.56 -8.46
C GLU A 188 16.41 4.21 -7.57
N ALA A 189 15.75 5.25 -7.05
CA ALA A 189 14.48 5.15 -6.35
C ALA A 189 13.45 6.04 -7.04
N ILE A 190 12.18 5.62 -6.99
CA ILE A 190 11.04 6.44 -7.40
C ILE A 190 10.40 7.03 -6.15
N ILE A 191 10.20 8.34 -6.19
CA ILE A 191 9.40 9.07 -5.20
C ILE A 191 8.16 9.59 -5.92
N GLY A 192 6.99 9.06 -5.57
CA GLY A 192 5.70 9.40 -6.16
C GLY A 192 4.86 10.23 -5.21
N THR A 193 4.05 11.14 -5.74
CA THR A 193 3.05 11.90 -4.99
C THR A 193 1.93 12.38 -5.90
N LEU A 194 0.83 12.87 -5.32
CA LEU A 194 -0.23 13.54 -6.06
C LEU A 194 0.24 14.93 -6.51
N THR A 195 0.07 15.25 -7.79
CA THR A 195 0.21 16.64 -8.25
C THR A 195 -0.92 17.49 -7.69
N GLU A 196 -2.13 16.95 -7.68
CA GLU A 196 -3.34 17.59 -7.18
C GLU A 196 -4.23 16.53 -6.51
N GLY A 197 -5.02 16.91 -5.50
CA GLY A 197 -5.86 15.97 -4.78
C GLY A 197 -6.28 16.46 -3.39
N PRO A 198 -6.99 15.63 -2.63
CA PRO A 198 -7.43 15.97 -1.27
C PRO A 198 -6.27 15.91 -0.28
N ALA A 199 -6.28 16.79 0.72
CA ALA A 199 -5.45 16.66 1.90
C ALA A 199 -5.95 15.50 2.78
N LEU A 200 -5.05 14.59 3.13
CA LEU A 200 -5.33 13.45 4.01
C LEU A 200 -5.13 13.79 5.49
N TYR A 201 -4.64 14.98 5.81
CA TYR A 201 -4.46 15.47 7.17
C TYR A 201 -5.18 16.82 7.36
N GLY A 202 -5.68 17.09 8.56
CA GLY A 202 -6.35 18.35 8.89
C GLY A 202 -7.71 18.50 8.22
N ASP A 203 -8.08 19.73 7.85
CA ASP A 203 -9.33 19.99 7.12
C ASP A 203 -9.34 19.28 5.76
N LEU A 204 -10.52 18.83 5.30
CA LEU A 204 -10.63 18.20 3.98
C LEU A 204 -10.64 19.27 2.89
N ASP A 205 -9.44 19.68 2.50
CA ASP A 205 -9.19 20.71 1.50
C ASP A 205 -8.47 20.15 0.27
N TYR A 206 -8.40 20.96 -0.77
CA TYR A 206 -7.63 20.65 -1.97
C TYR A 206 -6.18 21.10 -1.77
N LEU A 207 -5.24 20.20 -2.01
CA LEU A 207 -3.81 20.45 -1.91
C LEU A 207 -3.35 21.50 -2.94
N GLU A 208 -2.30 22.27 -2.61
CA GLU A 208 -1.64 23.12 -3.59
C GLU A 208 -1.13 22.28 -4.78
N SER A 209 -1.30 22.76 -6.01
CA SER A 209 -0.86 22.00 -7.19
C SER A 209 0.66 21.95 -7.27
N LEU A 210 1.22 20.76 -7.41
CA LEU A 210 2.65 20.54 -7.69
C LEU A 210 2.91 20.35 -9.19
N PRO A 211 4.08 20.77 -9.70
CA PRO A 211 4.50 20.43 -11.05
C PRO A 211 4.53 18.91 -11.28
N VAL A 212 4.18 18.48 -12.50
CA VAL A 212 4.22 17.07 -12.88
C VAL A 212 5.64 16.52 -12.79
N GLY A 213 5.80 15.38 -12.12
CA GLY A 213 7.05 14.63 -12.04
C GLY A 213 7.39 13.85 -13.31
N GLY A 214 8.42 13.01 -13.24
CA GLY A 214 8.78 12.04 -14.29
C GLY A 214 10.23 12.17 -14.75
N PRO A 215 10.57 11.77 -15.99
CA PRO A 215 11.96 11.78 -16.47
C PRO A 215 12.65 13.15 -16.37
N SER A 216 11.89 14.24 -16.48
CA SER A 216 12.42 15.61 -16.34
C SER A 216 12.81 16.02 -14.92
N THR A 217 12.35 15.28 -13.89
CA THR A 217 12.66 15.52 -12.48
C THR A 217 13.75 14.60 -11.93
N LEU A 218 14.32 13.71 -12.77
CA LEU A 218 15.48 12.91 -12.40
C LEU A 218 16.64 13.85 -12.05
N LYS A 219 17.26 13.64 -10.89
CA LYS A 219 18.53 14.31 -10.56
C LYS A 219 19.57 13.78 -11.53
N MET A 220 19.81 14.54 -12.60
CA MET A 220 20.81 14.18 -13.61
C MET A 220 22.14 13.82 -12.97
N GLY A 221 22.75 12.73 -13.44
CA GLY A 221 24.20 12.56 -13.39
C GLY A 221 24.91 13.61 -14.25
#